data_AF-A0A4Q7CL44-F1
#
_entry.id   AF-A0A4Q7CL44-F1
#
_cell.length_a   1.000
_cell.length_b   1.000
_cell.length_c   1.000
_cell.angle_alpha   90.00
_cell.angle_beta   90.00
_cell.angle_gamma   90.00
#
_symmetry.space_group_name_H-M   'P 1'
#
loop_
_entity.id
_entity.type
_entity.pdbx_description
1 polymer ?
#
loop_
_entity_poly.entity_id
_entity_poly.type
_entity_poly.pdbx_seq_one_letter_code
_entity_poly.pdbx_strand_id
1 'polypeptide(L)'
;TEVLAAQHLRSIRDVLGPLAMGGQLGGAENATRVALLTGSMTAGQKKQVRAEIASGQVGIVIGTHALLQEAVDFHNLGMVVVDEQHRFGVEQRDQLRAKAPAGITPHLLVMTATPIPRTVALTVYGDLEPSTLRELPLGRQPIAANVIFVKDKPAWLNRAWRRINEEAAAGRQCYVVAPRIDESDDTDVQGGVRPSATAEGLFSRLRSAELAELRLALMYGRLSADDKDAAMAAFRAGEVDVLV
;
A
#
# COMPACT_ATOMS: atom_id res chain seq x y z
N THR A 1 -0.36 4.17 -1.72
CA THR A 1 -1.04 3.71 -2.96
C THR A 1 -2.55 3.91 -2.81
N GLU A 2 -3.34 3.78 -3.86
CA GLU A 2 -4.81 3.91 -3.73
C GLU A 2 -5.41 2.78 -2.87
N VAL A 3 -4.88 1.55 -2.99
CA VAL A 3 -5.26 0.42 -2.15
C VAL A 3 -5.03 0.71 -0.66
N LEU A 4 -3.84 1.24 -0.31
CA LEU A 4 -3.54 1.64 1.07
C LEU A 4 -4.41 2.81 1.54
N ALA A 5 -4.69 3.80 0.68
CA ALA A 5 -5.56 4.92 1.03
C ALA A 5 -7.00 4.44 1.34
N ALA A 6 -7.53 3.52 0.53
CA ALA A 6 -8.84 2.91 0.76
C ALA A 6 -8.85 2.02 2.03
N GLN A 7 -7.74 1.32 2.31
CA GLN A 7 -7.59 0.54 3.54
C GLN A 7 -7.56 1.45 4.77
N HIS A 8 -6.77 2.52 4.76
CA HIS A 8 -6.72 3.50 5.84
C HIS A 8 -8.08 4.16 6.08
N LEU A 9 -8.82 4.48 5.02
CA LEU A 9 -10.19 5.01 5.14
C LEU A 9 -11.11 4.06 5.91
N ARG A 10 -11.07 2.75 5.58
CA ARG A 10 -11.87 1.74 6.29
C ARG A 10 -11.41 1.63 7.75
N SER A 11 -10.12 1.40 7.98
CA SER A 11 -9.58 1.25 9.34
C SER A 11 -9.87 2.45 10.23
N ILE A 12 -9.73 3.68 9.72
CA ILE A 12 -10.01 4.90 10.49
C ILE A 12 -11.50 5.02 10.79
N ARG A 13 -12.38 4.69 9.84
CA ARG A 13 -13.83 4.68 10.08
C ARG A 13 -14.22 3.61 11.11
N ASP A 14 -13.62 2.43 11.05
CA ASP A 14 -13.89 1.34 11.98
C ASP A 14 -13.43 1.70 13.40
N VAL A 15 -12.24 2.31 13.54
CA VAL A 15 -11.70 2.74 14.84
C VAL A 15 -12.49 3.90 15.44
N LEU A 16 -12.90 4.88 14.62
CA LEU A 16 -13.64 6.05 15.10
C LEU A 16 -15.14 5.79 15.26
N GLY A 17 -15.71 4.83 14.54
CA GLY A 17 -17.14 4.51 14.55
C GLY A 17 -18.00 5.76 14.30
N PRO A 18 -18.99 6.08 15.18
CA PRO A 18 -19.83 7.27 15.05
C PRO A 18 -19.06 8.60 14.99
N LEU A 19 -17.83 8.67 15.47
CA LEU A 19 -17.00 9.87 15.42
C LEU A 19 -16.46 10.18 14.01
N ALA A 20 -16.49 9.22 13.08
CA ALA A 20 -16.12 9.44 11.67
C ALA A 20 -17.30 9.86 10.78
N MET A 21 -18.51 9.98 11.35
CA MET A 21 -19.76 10.25 10.63
C MET A 21 -20.26 11.69 10.81
N GLY A 22 -19.35 12.66 10.93
CA GLY A 22 -19.70 14.07 11.06
C GLY A 22 -20.65 14.54 9.95
N GLY A 23 -21.79 15.13 10.33
CA GLY A 23 -22.82 15.59 9.41
C GLY A 23 -23.68 14.50 8.77
N GLN A 24 -23.61 13.25 9.25
CA GLN A 24 -24.41 12.12 8.76
C GLN A 24 -25.35 11.59 9.85
N LEU A 25 -26.42 10.91 9.41
CA LEU A 25 -27.33 10.21 10.33
C LEU A 25 -26.57 9.12 11.11
N GLY A 26 -26.68 9.15 12.44
CA GLY A 26 -25.96 8.23 13.32
C GLY A 26 -24.56 8.70 13.75
N GLY A 27 -24.11 9.87 13.29
CA GLY A 27 -22.88 10.50 13.78
C GLY A 27 -23.04 11.06 15.19
N ALA A 28 -21.96 11.02 15.97
CA ALA A 28 -21.90 11.66 17.28
C ALA A 28 -21.90 13.21 17.14
N GLU A 29 -22.31 13.92 18.20
CA GLU A 29 -22.40 15.40 18.18
C GLU A 29 -21.05 16.08 17.88
N ASN A 30 -19.94 15.50 18.32
CA ASN A 30 -18.57 15.97 18.09
C ASN A 30 -17.83 15.16 17.01
N ALA A 31 -18.56 14.53 16.10
CA ALA A 31 -17.96 13.74 15.02
C ALA A 31 -17.29 14.62 13.96
N THR A 32 -16.29 14.05 13.31
CA THR A 32 -15.61 14.62 12.14
C THR A 32 -15.94 13.81 10.89
N ARG A 33 -15.91 14.45 9.72
CA ARG A 33 -16.09 13.74 8.45
C ARG A 33 -14.74 13.28 7.91
N VAL A 34 -14.71 12.04 7.43
CA VAL A 34 -13.53 11.42 6.80
C VAL A 34 -13.76 11.24 5.30
N ALA A 35 -12.92 11.85 4.48
CA ALA A 35 -13.01 11.78 3.02
C ALA A 35 -11.77 11.13 2.39
N LEU A 36 -11.97 10.60 1.18
CA LEU A 36 -10.92 10.02 0.35
C LEU A 36 -10.67 10.91 -0.87
N LEU A 37 -9.39 11.16 -1.20
CA LEU A 37 -8.98 11.81 -2.44
C LEU A 37 -7.87 11.02 -3.13
N THR A 38 -8.20 10.36 -4.25
CA THR A 38 -7.26 9.57 -5.06
C THR A 38 -7.21 10.04 -6.52
N GLY A 39 -6.23 9.52 -7.27
CA GLY A 39 -6.04 9.84 -8.69
C GLY A 39 -7.12 9.24 -9.58
N SER A 40 -7.66 8.09 -9.22
CA SER A 40 -8.73 7.38 -9.92
C SER A 40 -10.12 8.02 -9.86
N MET A 41 -10.36 8.96 -8.93
CA MET A 41 -11.67 9.61 -8.82
C MET A 41 -12.02 10.44 -10.06
N THR A 42 -13.30 10.46 -10.42
CA THR A 42 -13.81 11.29 -11.52
C THR A 42 -13.62 12.78 -11.22
N ALA A 43 -13.62 13.62 -12.26
CA ALA A 43 -13.46 15.06 -12.10
C ALA A 43 -14.56 15.68 -11.21
N GLY A 44 -15.81 15.21 -11.33
CA GLY A 44 -16.92 15.65 -10.49
C GLY A 44 -16.72 15.29 -9.02
N GLN A 45 -16.32 14.04 -8.74
CA GLN A 45 -16.02 13.59 -7.37
C GLN A 45 -14.86 14.37 -6.75
N LYS A 46 -13.76 14.58 -7.50
CA LYS A 46 -12.63 15.39 -7.03
C LYS A 46 -13.03 16.82 -6.72
N LYS A 47 -13.83 17.45 -7.59
CA LYS A 47 -14.31 18.82 -7.38
C LYS A 47 -15.14 18.93 -6.10
N GLN A 48 -16.05 17.98 -5.87
CA GLN A 48 -16.87 17.95 -4.67
C GLN A 48 -16.01 17.82 -3.41
N VAL A 49 -15.13 16.81 -3.36
CA VAL A 49 -14.29 16.57 -2.18
C VAL A 49 -13.35 17.76 -1.91
N ARG A 50 -12.77 18.38 -2.93
CA ARG A 50 -11.94 19.59 -2.78
C ARG A 50 -12.70 20.75 -2.14
N ALA A 51 -13.94 20.98 -2.55
CA ALA A 51 -14.78 22.03 -1.96
C ALA A 51 -15.10 21.75 -0.48
N GLU A 52 -15.36 20.49 -0.13
CA GLU A 52 -15.62 20.07 1.24
C GLU A 52 -14.36 20.18 2.13
N ILE A 53 -13.16 19.94 1.57
CA ILE A 53 -11.88 20.14 2.26
C ILE A 53 -11.62 21.63 2.50
N ALA A 54 -11.79 22.47 1.47
CA ALA A 54 -11.53 23.91 1.54
C ALA A 54 -12.50 24.63 2.50
N SER A 55 -13.74 24.14 2.60
CA SER A 55 -14.76 24.67 3.52
C SER A 55 -14.62 24.19 4.96
N GLY A 56 -13.75 23.20 5.23
CA GLY A 56 -13.59 22.62 6.57
C GLY A 56 -14.66 21.60 6.96
N GLN A 57 -15.54 21.21 6.03
CA GLN A 57 -16.54 20.15 6.27
C GLN A 57 -15.91 18.77 6.45
N VAL A 58 -14.67 18.58 5.96
CA VAL A 58 -13.88 17.37 6.15
C VAL A 58 -12.75 17.66 7.13
N GLY A 59 -12.74 16.98 8.28
CA GLY A 59 -11.66 17.11 9.25
C GLY A 59 -10.54 16.09 9.09
N ILE A 60 -10.78 14.97 8.40
CA ILE A 60 -9.74 13.99 8.07
C ILE A 60 -9.80 13.67 6.58
N VAL A 61 -8.69 13.91 5.87
CA VAL A 61 -8.55 13.57 4.46
C VAL A 61 -7.50 12.49 4.30
N ILE A 62 -7.87 11.41 3.63
CA ILE A 62 -6.96 10.31 3.30
C ILE A 62 -6.80 10.31 1.79
N GLY A 63 -5.58 10.13 1.30
CA GLY A 63 -5.35 10.20 -0.12
C GLY A 63 -3.97 9.77 -0.53
N THR A 64 -3.73 9.86 -1.83
CA THR A 64 -2.40 9.66 -2.41
C THR A 64 -1.71 11.01 -2.62
N HIS A 65 -0.69 11.06 -3.47
CA HIS A 65 -0.09 12.30 -3.96
C HIS A 65 -1.10 13.26 -4.61
N ALA A 66 -2.34 12.81 -4.88
CA ALA A 66 -3.44 13.69 -5.27
C ALA A 66 -3.68 14.83 -4.26
N LEU A 67 -3.36 14.65 -2.98
CA LEU A 67 -3.45 15.68 -1.94
C LEU A 67 -2.40 16.79 -2.08
N LEU A 68 -1.29 16.52 -2.78
CA LEU A 68 -0.21 17.48 -2.99
C LEU A 68 -0.48 18.41 -4.17
N GLN A 69 -1.46 18.10 -5.01
CA GLN A 69 -1.78 18.91 -6.18
C GLN A 69 -2.15 20.34 -5.77
N GLU A 70 -1.75 21.33 -6.57
CA GLU A 70 -2.01 22.75 -6.29
C GLU A 70 -3.49 23.01 -6.01
N ALA A 71 -4.39 22.38 -6.76
CA ALA A 71 -5.84 22.54 -6.66
C ALA A 71 -6.50 21.99 -5.38
N VAL A 72 -5.74 21.62 -4.35
CA VAL A 72 -6.25 21.16 -3.06
C VAL A 72 -5.89 22.19 -1.99
N ASP A 73 -6.88 22.97 -1.57
CA ASP A 73 -6.75 23.95 -0.49
C ASP A 73 -7.37 23.40 0.78
N PHE A 74 -6.62 23.42 1.88
CA PHE A 74 -7.09 22.98 3.19
C PHE A 74 -7.63 24.17 3.98
N HIS A 75 -8.77 23.99 4.66
CA HIS A 75 -9.32 25.04 5.51
C HIS A 75 -8.37 25.45 6.65
N ASN A 76 -7.86 24.47 7.39
CA ASN A 76 -6.89 24.66 8.47
C ASN A 76 -6.05 23.39 8.66
N LEU A 77 -4.97 23.25 7.88
CA LEU A 77 -4.10 22.09 7.94
C LEU A 77 -3.23 22.13 9.21
N GLY A 78 -3.61 21.36 10.23
CA GLY A 78 -2.88 21.27 11.50
C GLY A 78 -1.91 20.09 11.60
N MET A 79 -2.16 19.00 10.89
CA MET A 79 -1.33 17.78 10.96
C MET A 79 -1.32 17.03 9.62
N VAL A 80 -0.17 16.47 9.30
CA VAL A 80 0.06 15.60 8.15
C VAL A 80 0.67 14.29 8.65
N VAL A 81 0.05 13.18 8.26
CA VAL A 81 0.62 11.84 8.45
C VAL A 81 1.01 11.28 7.08
N VAL A 82 2.28 10.94 6.93
CA VAL A 82 2.81 10.28 5.74
C VAL A 82 3.12 8.84 6.09
N ASP A 83 2.44 7.90 5.45
CA ASP A 83 2.71 6.46 5.57
C ASP A 83 3.57 5.97 4.41
N GLU A 84 4.51 5.06 4.69
CA GLU A 84 5.49 4.51 3.77
C GLU A 84 6.21 5.57 2.91
N GLN A 85 7.05 6.36 3.59
CA GLN A 85 7.68 7.59 3.10
C GLN A 85 8.56 7.52 1.84
N HIS A 86 8.78 6.35 1.24
CA HIS A 86 9.81 6.15 0.22
C HIS A 86 9.65 6.99 -1.07
N ARG A 87 8.49 7.63 -1.27
CA ARG A 87 8.23 8.56 -2.39
C ARG A 87 8.03 10.03 -1.96
N PHE A 88 8.11 10.34 -0.67
CA PHE A 88 7.94 11.69 -0.14
C PHE A 88 9.31 12.31 0.18
N GLY A 89 9.82 13.06 -0.78
CA GLY A 89 11.07 13.83 -0.65
C GLY A 89 10.88 15.16 0.07
N VAL A 90 11.92 15.99 0.03
CA VAL A 90 11.94 17.34 0.64
C VAL A 90 10.86 18.23 0.02
N GLU A 91 10.79 18.29 -1.31
CA GLU A 91 9.85 19.15 -2.06
C GLU A 91 8.39 18.87 -1.72
N GLN A 92 8.01 17.59 -1.57
CA GLN A 92 6.63 17.22 -1.21
C GLN A 92 6.27 17.68 0.21
N ARG A 93 7.24 17.72 1.13
CA ARG A 93 7.04 18.24 2.49
C ARG A 93 6.88 19.75 2.48
N ASP A 94 7.65 20.45 1.67
CA ASP A 94 7.53 21.91 1.53
C ASP A 94 6.20 22.31 0.91
N GLN A 95 5.72 21.57 -0.10
CA GLN A 95 4.39 21.74 -0.67
C GLN A 95 3.28 21.57 0.37
N LEU A 96 3.39 20.60 1.28
CA LEU A 96 2.42 20.41 2.36
C LEU A 96 2.48 21.53 3.41
N ARG A 97 3.69 21.99 3.76
CA ARG A 97 3.86 23.14 4.67
C ARG A 97 3.25 24.41 4.08
N ALA A 98 3.44 24.65 2.78
CA ALA A 98 2.88 25.80 2.07
C ALA A 98 1.35 25.78 1.96
N LYS A 99 0.71 24.62 2.14
CA LYS A 99 -0.75 24.48 2.13
C LYS A 99 -1.43 24.82 3.46
N ALA A 100 -0.65 25.04 4.53
CA ALA A 100 -1.20 25.54 5.79
C ALA A 100 -1.38 27.09 5.74
N PRO A 101 -2.29 27.65 6.55
CA PRO A 101 -2.43 29.10 6.66
C PRO A 101 -1.11 29.79 7.03
N ALA A 102 -0.93 31.03 6.56
CA ALA A 102 0.29 31.80 6.84
C ALA A 102 0.58 31.88 8.35
N GLY A 103 1.83 31.58 8.73
CA GLY A 103 2.27 31.56 10.13
C GLY A 103 1.99 30.24 10.86
N ILE A 104 1.34 29.27 10.23
CA ILE A 104 1.12 27.93 10.80
C ILE A 104 2.03 26.92 10.10
N THR A 105 2.75 26.13 10.88
CA THR A 105 3.46 24.95 10.38
C THR A 105 2.72 23.71 10.85
N PRO A 106 2.20 22.86 9.94
CA PRO A 106 1.48 21.66 10.34
C PRO A 106 2.42 20.67 11.02
N HIS A 107 1.92 19.96 12.03
CA HIS A 107 2.63 18.84 12.62
C HIS A 107 2.86 17.75 11.56
N LEU A 108 4.08 17.24 11.46
CA LEU A 108 4.43 16.21 10.48
C LEU A 108 4.83 14.92 11.18
N LEU A 109 4.05 13.87 10.97
CA LEU A 109 4.39 12.51 11.36
C LEU A 109 4.72 11.70 10.11
N VAL A 110 5.92 11.14 10.07
CA VAL A 110 6.37 10.29 8.97
C VAL A 110 6.56 8.87 9.50
N MET A 111 5.84 7.91 8.91
CA MET A 111 5.86 6.50 9.28
C MET A 111 6.51 5.69 8.16
N THR A 112 7.34 4.71 8.53
CA THR A 112 7.90 3.74 7.60
C THR A 112 8.24 2.45 8.32
N ALA A 113 7.98 1.31 7.69
CA ALA A 113 8.51 0.03 8.16
C ALA A 113 9.95 -0.23 7.65
N THR A 114 10.36 0.44 6.57
CA THR A 114 11.68 0.25 5.94
C THR A 114 12.41 1.58 5.84
N PRO A 115 13.44 1.83 6.66
CA PRO A 115 14.28 3.00 6.48
C PRO A 115 15.15 2.77 5.25
N ILE A 116 14.69 3.25 4.09
CA ILE A 116 15.50 3.29 2.86
C ILE A 116 16.75 4.13 3.15
N PRO A 117 17.93 3.87 2.57
CA PRO A 117 19.14 4.64 2.83
C PRO A 117 18.97 6.17 2.71
N ARG A 118 18.06 6.64 1.84
CA ARG A 118 17.66 8.06 1.72
C ARG A 118 16.84 8.57 2.92
N THR A 119 15.99 7.73 3.51
CA THR A 119 15.28 8.00 4.76
C THR A 119 16.23 8.02 5.95
N VAL A 120 17.16 7.06 6.04
CA VAL A 120 18.24 7.10 7.03
C VAL A 120 19.02 8.40 6.89
N ALA A 121 19.36 8.80 5.67
CA ALA A 121 20.02 10.07 5.40
C ALA A 121 19.16 11.29 5.78
N LEU A 122 17.82 11.25 5.74
CA LEU A 122 16.97 12.36 6.18
C LEU A 122 16.69 12.37 7.69
N THR A 123 16.82 11.23 8.39
CA THR A 123 16.83 11.17 9.87
C THR A 123 18.21 11.42 10.46
N VAL A 124 19.28 11.17 9.72
CA VAL A 124 20.68 11.37 10.14
C VAL A 124 21.24 12.72 9.63
N TYR A 125 20.73 13.24 8.50
CA TYR A 125 21.11 14.53 7.90
C TYR A 125 19.92 15.49 7.64
N GLY A 126 18.76 15.30 8.29
CA GLY A 126 17.59 16.18 8.13
C GLY A 126 16.80 16.45 9.43
N ASP A 127 15.90 17.43 9.36
CA ASP A 127 15.12 18.02 10.47
C ASP A 127 14.01 17.12 11.07
N LEU A 128 14.21 15.79 11.12
CA LEU A 128 13.24 14.85 11.70
C LEU A 128 13.83 14.13 12.89
N GLU A 129 13.13 14.16 14.02
CA GLU A 129 13.48 13.37 15.20
C GLU A 129 12.97 11.94 15.04
N PRO A 130 13.85 10.91 15.04
CA PRO A 130 13.44 9.53 14.84
C PRO A 130 12.84 8.92 16.12
N SER A 131 11.64 8.37 16.00
CA SER A 131 11.04 7.49 17.02
C SER A 131 10.91 6.07 16.46
N THR A 132 11.41 5.07 17.19
CA THR A 132 11.46 3.67 16.73
C THR A 132 10.68 2.77 17.67
N LEU A 133 9.68 2.08 17.13
CA LEU A 133 8.97 0.99 17.82
C LEU A 133 9.67 -0.33 17.52
N ARG A 134 10.34 -0.91 18.52
CA ARG A 134 11.14 -2.15 18.37
C ARG A 134 10.38 -3.41 18.72
N GLU A 135 9.34 -3.28 19.53
CA GLU A 135 8.60 -4.42 20.05
C GLU A 135 7.57 -4.91 19.02
N LEU A 136 7.50 -6.23 18.89
CA LEU A 136 6.46 -6.88 18.08
C LEU A 136 5.17 -6.92 18.90
N PRO A 137 3.99 -6.78 18.26
CA PRO A 137 2.72 -7.02 18.92
C PRO A 137 2.68 -8.41 19.56
N LEU A 138 2.03 -8.52 20.72
CA LEU A 138 1.84 -9.78 21.43
C LEU A 138 1.23 -10.84 20.50
N GLY A 139 1.79 -12.07 20.54
CA GLY A 139 1.33 -13.19 19.72
C GLY A 139 1.92 -13.24 18.30
N ARG A 140 2.75 -12.26 17.90
CA ARG A 140 3.42 -12.31 16.58
C ARG A 140 4.53 -13.37 16.57
N GLN A 141 4.31 -14.44 15.81
CA GLN A 141 5.32 -15.48 15.61
C GLN A 141 6.42 -15.01 14.64
N PRO A 142 7.69 -15.38 14.89
CA PRO A 142 8.78 -15.07 13.98
C PRO A 142 8.58 -15.78 12.63
N ILE A 143 8.93 -15.09 11.53
CA ILE A 143 8.85 -15.65 10.18
C ILE A 143 10.15 -16.40 9.89
N ALA A 144 10.05 -17.70 9.61
CA ALA A 144 11.19 -18.48 9.13
C ALA A 144 11.52 -18.11 7.68
N ALA A 145 12.72 -17.59 7.44
CA ALA A 145 13.19 -17.24 6.11
C ALA A 145 14.25 -18.25 5.62
N ASN A 146 14.11 -18.72 4.38
CA ASN A 146 15.04 -19.64 3.74
C ASN A 146 15.48 -19.10 2.39
N VAL A 147 16.77 -19.22 2.07
CA VAL A 147 17.34 -18.84 0.77
C VAL A 147 17.68 -20.09 -0.02
N ILE A 148 17.22 -20.16 -1.27
CA ILE A 148 17.44 -21.31 -2.15
C ILE A 148 18.32 -20.88 -3.34
N PHE A 149 19.55 -21.40 -3.38
CA PHE A 149 20.44 -21.26 -4.53
C PHE A 149 20.10 -22.32 -5.57
N VAL A 150 19.25 -21.95 -6.54
CA VAL A 150 18.69 -22.88 -7.55
C VAL A 150 19.77 -23.59 -8.37
N LYS A 151 20.91 -22.93 -8.61
CA LYS A 151 22.04 -23.53 -9.36
C LYS A 151 22.67 -24.72 -8.64
N ASP A 152 22.80 -24.63 -7.32
CA ASP A 152 23.49 -25.65 -6.52
C ASP A 152 22.53 -26.74 -6.03
N LYS A 153 21.28 -26.36 -5.72
CA LYS A 153 20.27 -27.24 -5.11
C LYS A 153 18.92 -27.11 -5.83
N PRO A 154 18.79 -27.53 -7.10
CA PRO A 154 17.55 -27.40 -7.86
C PRO A 154 16.38 -28.16 -7.21
N ALA A 155 16.65 -29.31 -6.57
CA ALA A 155 15.64 -30.10 -5.88
C ALA A 155 14.97 -29.36 -4.70
N TRP A 156 15.63 -28.36 -4.12
CA TRP A 156 15.07 -27.58 -3.00
C TRP A 156 13.98 -26.62 -3.47
N LEU A 157 14.06 -26.14 -4.71
CA LEU A 157 12.96 -25.37 -5.29
C LEU A 157 11.69 -26.22 -5.43
N ASN A 158 11.82 -27.47 -5.89
CA ASN A 158 10.69 -28.40 -5.94
C ASN A 158 10.13 -28.73 -4.54
N ARG A 159 10.97 -28.72 -3.51
CA ARG A 159 10.51 -28.85 -2.12
C ARG A 159 9.72 -27.62 -1.67
N ALA A 160 10.13 -26.41 -2.06
CA ALA A 160 9.41 -25.17 -1.76
C ALA A 160 8.02 -25.17 -2.43
N TRP A 161 7.90 -25.61 -3.68
CA TRP A 161 6.58 -25.75 -4.33
C TRP A 161 5.68 -26.76 -3.62
N ARG A 162 6.22 -27.92 -3.23
CA ARG A 162 5.47 -28.88 -2.38
C ARG A 162 5.06 -28.27 -1.05
N ARG A 163 5.87 -27.38 -0.46
CA ARG A 163 5.52 -26.69 0.78
C ARG A 163 4.31 -25.78 0.57
N ILE A 164 4.23 -25.06 -0.55
CA ILE A 164 3.05 -24.25 -0.87
C ILE A 164 1.78 -25.11 -0.95
N ASN A 165 1.85 -26.27 -1.60
CA ASN A 165 0.72 -27.22 -1.62
C ASN A 165 0.33 -27.71 -0.21
N GLU A 166 1.31 -28.03 0.65
CA GLU A 166 1.06 -28.42 2.05
C GLU A 166 0.36 -27.30 2.86
N GLU A 167 0.81 -26.06 2.70
CA GLU A 167 0.22 -24.91 3.39
C GLU A 167 -1.19 -24.60 2.87
N ALA A 168 -1.39 -24.66 1.57
CA ALA A 168 -2.71 -24.50 0.95
C ALA A 168 -3.70 -25.60 1.41
N ALA A 169 -3.25 -26.85 1.46
CA ALA A 169 -4.05 -27.96 1.99
C ALA A 169 -4.40 -27.79 3.48
N ALA A 170 -3.58 -27.05 4.25
CA ALA A 170 -3.86 -26.68 5.62
C ALA A 170 -4.78 -25.45 5.76
N GLY A 171 -5.39 -24.98 4.66
CA GLY A 171 -6.28 -23.82 4.63
C GLY A 171 -5.56 -22.47 4.72
N ARG A 172 -4.24 -22.43 4.46
CA ARG A 172 -3.48 -21.18 4.40
C ARG A 172 -3.35 -20.70 2.96
N GLN A 173 -2.91 -19.46 2.79
CA GLN A 173 -2.75 -18.84 1.48
C GLN A 173 -1.31 -18.40 1.27
N CYS A 174 -0.85 -18.40 0.03
CA CYS A 174 0.53 -18.12 -0.34
C CYS A 174 0.65 -16.98 -1.35
N TYR A 175 1.77 -16.26 -1.29
CA TYR A 175 2.16 -15.28 -2.30
C TYR A 175 3.37 -15.78 -3.08
N VAL A 176 3.38 -15.58 -4.41
CA VAL A 176 4.52 -15.88 -5.27
C VAL A 176 4.86 -14.67 -6.12
N VAL A 177 5.90 -13.92 -5.73
CA VAL A 177 6.23 -12.65 -6.38
C VAL A 177 7.18 -12.87 -7.57
N ALA A 178 6.78 -12.41 -8.75
CA ALA A 178 7.65 -12.30 -9.93
C ALA A 178 8.23 -10.88 -10.07
N PRO A 179 9.49 -10.74 -10.53
CA PRO A 179 10.14 -9.43 -10.64
C PRO A 179 9.63 -8.57 -11.81
N ARG A 180 8.99 -9.19 -12.82
CA ARG A 180 8.55 -8.52 -14.06
C ARG A 180 7.13 -8.92 -14.40
N ILE A 181 6.39 -8.06 -15.09
CA ILE A 181 5.03 -8.36 -15.55
C ILE A 181 5.06 -9.32 -16.73
N ASP A 182 5.72 -8.91 -17.82
CA ASP A 182 5.81 -9.60 -19.10
C ASP A 182 7.20 -9.41 -19.75
N GLU A 183 7.41 -9.98 -20.93
CA GLU A 183 8.70 -9.92 -21.63
C GLU A 183 9.05 -8.50 -22.13
N SER A 184 8.05 -7.64 -22.33
CA SER A 184 8.18 -6.25 -22.80
C SER A 184 8.45 -5.24 -21.67
N ASP A 185 8.46 -5.68 -20.42
CA ASP A 185 8.68 -4.81 -19.26
C ASP A 185 10.18 -4.43 -19.16
N ASP A 186 10.54 -3.31 -19.78
CA ASP A 186 11.90 -2.72 -19.88
C ASP A 186 12.30 -1.91 -18.64
N THR A 187 12.07 -2.44 -17.43
CA THR A 187 12.57 -1.77 -16.23
C THR A 187 14.09 -1.89 -16.18
N ASP A 188 14.80 -0.77 -16.41
CA ASP A 188 16.26 -0.58 -16.40
C ASP A 188 17.01 -1.52 -15.45
N VAL A 189 17.47 -2.66 -15.98
CA VAL A 189 18.47 -3.48 -15.29
C VAL A 189 19.83 -2.95 -15.69
N GLN A 190 20.31 -1.91 -14.99
CA GLN A 190 21.70 -1.48 -15.07
C GLN A 190 22.60 -2.64 -14.62
N GLY A 191 23.23 -3.32 -15.57
CA GLY A 191 24.37 -4.22 -15.33
C GLY A 191 24.04 -5.54 -14.64
N GLY A 192 23.47 -6.51 -15.38
CA GLY A 192 23.55 -7.93 -15.01
C GLY A 192 22.29 -8.73 -15.32
N VAL A 193 22.47 -9.91 -15.94
CA VAL A 193 21.52 -11.01 -16.21
C VAL A 193 20.03 -10.68 -15.98
N ARG A 194 19.27 -10.56 -17.07
CA ARG A 194 17.81 -10.39 -17.04
C ARG A 194 17.17 -11.49 -16.19
N PRO A 195 16.40 -11.17 -15.12
CA PRO A 195 15.55 -12.15 -14.45
C PRO A 195 14.54 -12.69 -15.47
N SER A 196 14.52 -14.01 -15.68
CA SER A 196 13.76 -14.63 -16.76
C SER A 196 12.27 -14.85 -16.44
N ALA A 197 11.84 -14.68 -15.18
CA ALA A 197 10.47 -14.98 -14.78
C ALA A 197 9.57 -13.75 -14.88
N THR A 198 8.57 -13.82 -15.76
CA THR A 198 7.45 -12.89 -15.86
C THR A 198 6.29 -13.38 -14.98
N ALA A 199 5.46 -12.48 -14.46
CA ALA A 199 4.28 -12.84 -13.67
C ALA A 199 3.33 -13.72 -14.48
N GLU A 200 3.07 -13.36 -15.75
CA GLU A 200 2.20 -14.14 -16.64
C GLU A 200 2.78 -15.52 -16.98
N GLY A 201 4.08 -15.58 -17.28
CA GLY A 201 4.77 -16.84 -17.59
C GLY A 201 4.86 -17.74 -16.36
N LEU A 202 5.14 -17.17 -15.19
CA LEU A 202 5.17 -17.89 -13.92
C LEU A 202 3.78 -18.41 -13.55
N PHE A 203 2.75 -17.57 -13.66
CA PHE A 203 1.36 -17.97 -13.41
C PHE A 203 0.93 -19.12 -14.33
N SER A 204 1.20 -18.99 -15.63
CA SER A 204 0.86 -20.04 -16.62
C SER A 204 1.58 -21.35 -16.30
N ARG A 205 2.88 -21.29 -15.98
CA ARG A 205 3.66 -22.48 -15.59
C ARG A 205 3.10 -23.12 -14.33
N LEU A 206 2.95 -22.36 -13.24
CA LEU A 206 2.51 -22.86 -11.94
C LEU A 206 1.11 -23.49 -12.03
N ARG A 207 0.20 -22.86 -12.78
CA ARG A 207 -1.16 -23.38 -13.01
C ARG A 207 -1.17 -24.67 -13.82
N SER A 208 -0.20 -24.86 -14.72
CA SER A 208 -0.10 -26.06 -15.56
C SER A 208 0.73 -27.20 -14.95
N ALA A 209 1.53 -26.90 -13.92
CA ALA A 209 2.50 -27.83 -13.38
C ALA A 209 2.50 -27.85 -11.84
N GLU A 210 3.35 -27.07 -11.18
CA GLU A 210 3.69 -27.28 -9.77
C GLU A 210 2.52 -27.05 -8.79
N LEU A 211 1.54 -26.25 -9.18
CA LEU A 211 0.38 -25.84 -8.38
C LEU A 211 -0.95 -26.07 -9.12
N ALA A 212 -1.01 -27.05 -10.02
CA ALA A 212 -2.19 -27.31 -10.85
C ALA A 212 -3.48 -27.63 -10.06
N GLU A 213 -3.33 -28.16 -8.85
CA GLU A 213 -4.44 -28.52 -7.95
C GLU A 213 -4.92 -27.34 -7.08
N LEU A 214 -4.28 -26.17 -7.18
CA LEU A 214 -4.61 -24.98 -6.37
C LEU A 214 -5.35 -23.93 -7.19
N ARG A 215 -6.11 -23.08 -6.49
CA ARG A 215 -6.78 -21.91 -7.09
C ARG A 215 -5.79 -20.75 -7.12
N LEU A 216 -5.33 -20.40 -8.31
CA LEU A 216 -4.36 -19.32 -8.53
C LEU A 216 -5.06 -18.07 -9.06
N ALA A 217 -4.62 -16.90 -8.61
CA ALA A 217 -4.94 -15.62 -9.24
C ALA A 217 -3.67 -14.84 -9.55
N LEU A 218 -3.73 -14.02 -10.60
CA LEU A 218 -2.63 -13.19 -11.08
C LEU A 218 -2.84 -11.73 -10.68
N MET A 219 -1.79 -11.06 -10.20
CA MET A 219 -1.83 -9.68 -9.79
C MET A 219 -0.59 -8.90 -10.21
N TYR A 220 -0.77 -7.92 -11.10
CA TYR A 220 0.31 -7.00 -11.46
C TYR A 220 -0.18 -5.58 -11.75
N GLY A 221 0.78 -4.64 -11.86
CA GLY A 221 0.52 -3.20 -11.91
C GLY A 221 -0.28 -2.70 -13.12
N ARG A 222 -0.19 -3.36 -14.28
CA ARG A 222 -0.92 -3.03 -15.51
C ARG A 222 -2.38 -3.54 -15.57
N LEU A 223 -2.82 -4.41 -14.64
CA LEU A 223 -4.23 -4.84 -14.58
C LEU A 223 -5.17 -3.65 -14.34
N SER A 224 -6.43 -3.76 -14.78
CA SER A 224 -7.46 -2.77 -14.49
C SER A 224 -7.71 -2.67 -12.97
N ALA A 225 -8.30 -1.57 -12.52
CA ALA A 225 -8.63 -1.40 -11.10
C ALA A 225 -9.61 -2.49 -10.63
N ASP A 226 -10.64 -2.77 -11.45
CA ASP A 226 -11.66 -3.78 -11.16
C ASP A 226 -11.06 -5.18 -11.06
N ASP A 227 -10.13 -5.56 -11.95
CA ASP A 227 -9.47 -6.86 -11.92
C ASP A 227 -8.60 -7.03 -10.67
N LYS A 228 -7.86 -5.98 -10.27
CA LYS A 228 -7.04 -5.99 -9.06
C LYS A 228 -7.91 -6.15 -7.81
N ASP A 229 -9.00 -5.40 -7.74
CA ASP A 229 -9.92 -5.44 -6.60
C ASP A 229 -10.62 -6.79 -6.52
N ALA A 230 -11.05 -7.36 -7.66
CA ALA A 230 -11.63 -8.70 -7.73
C ALA A 230 -10.64 -9.77 -7.27
N ALA A 231 -9.39 -9.75 -7.75
CA ALA A 231 -8.37 -10.70 -7.34
C ALA A 231 -8.03 -10.58 -5.84
N MET A 232 -7.89 -9.35 -5.31
CA MET A 232 -7.68 -9.13 -3.87
C MET A 232 -8.88 -9.56 -3.03
N ALA A 233 -10.10 -9.34 -3.51
CA ALA A 233 -11.33 -9.73 -2.81
C ALA A 233 -11.45 -11.25 -2.73
N ALA A 234 -11.26 -11.95 -3.84
CA ALA A 234 -11.25 -13.41 -3.90
C ALA A 234 -10.15 -14.00 -3.01
N PHE A 235 -8.95 -13.39 -3.00
CA PHE A 235 -7.89 -13.79 -2.09
C PHE A 235 -8.29 -13.57 -0.63
N ARG A 236 -8.84 -12.41 -0.24
CA ARG A 236 -9.30 -12.20 1.15
C ARG A 236 -10.43 -13.15 1.57
N ALA A 237 -11.27 -13.56 0.63
CA ALA A 237 -12.36 -14.50 0.88
C ALA A 237 -11.92 -15.97 0.99
N GLY A 238 -10.63 -16.27 0.72
CA GLY A 238 -10.15 -17.65 0.67
C GLY A 238 -10.62 -18.42 -0.57
N GLU A 239 -11.05 -17.72 -1.62
CA GLU A 239 -11.43 -18.30 -2.91
C GLU A 239 -10.20 -18.60 -3.79
N VAL A 240 -9.07 -18.00 -3.46
CA VAL A 240 -7.76 -18.17 -4.12
C VAL A 240 -6.76 -18.65 -3.09
N ASP A 241 -6.03 -19.71 -3.40
CA ASP A 241 -5.00 -20.30 -2.52
C ASP A 241 -3.64 -19.61 -2.71
N VAL A 242 -3.33 -19.23 -3.96
CA VAL A 242 -2.03 -18.63 -4.31
C VAL A 242 -2.22 -17.38 -5.16
N LEU A 243 -1.67 -16.26 -4.70
CA LEU A 243 -1.61 -15.02 -5.46
C LEU A 243 -0.22 -14.86 -6.08
N VAL A 244 -0.17 -14.82 -7.42
CA VAL A 244 1.05 -14.61 -8.21
C VAL A 244 1.18 -13.15 -8.61
#